data_AF-A0A931U823-F1
#
_entry.id   AF-A0A931U823-F1
#
_cell.length_a   1.000
_cell.length_b   1.000
_cell.length_c   1.000
_cell.angle_alpha   90.00
_cell.angle_beta   90.00
_cell.angle_gamma   90.00
#
_symmetry.space_group_name_H-M   'P 1'
#
loop_
_entity.id
_entity.type
_entity.pdbx_description
1 polymer ?
#
loop_
_entity_poly.entity_id
_entity_poly.type
_entity_poly.pdbx_seq_one_letter_code
_entity_poly.pdbx_strand_id
1 'polypeptide(L)'
;MEENDQASMSSANSYLISASLSLHFFWILNIFKEAFPQIKNFLTFYQPVGPLLGLYILSSLVFVLLLIVFKLVKIGDQKKAFWFFVLSCVIFFFLVFPPIFGPIVDLIKG
;
A
#
# COMPACT_ATOMS: atom_id res chain seq x y z
N MET A 1 -11.04 -18.54 -26.65
CA MET A 1 -9.68 -18.34 -26.10
C MET A 1 -9.47 -16.88 -25.71
N GLU A 2 -9.80 -15.92 -26.58
CA GLU A 2 -9.63 -14.48 -26.31
C GLU A 2 -10.39 -13.93 -25.08
N GLU A 3 -11.58 -14.45 -24.76
CA GLU A 3 -12.36 -14.01 -23.60
C GLU A 3 -11.72 -14.44 -22.26
N ASN A 4 -11.05 -15.60 -22.24
CA ASN A 4 -10.31 -16.08 -21.07
C ASN A 4 -9.03 -15.27 -20.85
N ASP A 5 -8.36 -14.86 -21.93
CA ASP A 5 -7.16 -14.03 -21.86
C ASP A 5 -7.50 -12.61 -21.36
N GLN A 6 -8.59 -12.01 -21.83
CA GLN A 6 -9.05 -10.71 -21.33
C GLN A 6 -9.47 -10.75 -19.86
N ALA A 7 -10.18 -11.80 -19.41
CA ALA A 7 -10.55 -11.96 -18.01
C ALA A 7 -9.32 -12.14 -17.09
N SER A 8 -8.33 -12.92 -17.55
CA SER A 8 -7.05 -13.11 -16.85
C SER A 8 -6.25 -11.81 -16.75
N MET A 9 -6.10 -11.07 -17.86
CA MET A 9 -5.40 -9.79 -17.90
C MET A 9 -6.08 -8.73 -17.01
N SER A 10 -7.42 -8.63 -17.07
CA SER A 10 -8.16 -7.72 -16.20
C SER A 10 -7.96 -8.08 -14.72
N SER A 11 -7.89 -9.37 -14.37
CA SER A 11 -7.64 -9.77 -13.00
C SER A 11 -6.23 -9.40 -12.55
N ALA A 12 -5.21 -9.64 -13.38
CA ALA A 12 -3.82 -9.26 -13.11
C ALA A 12 -3.68 -7.75 -12.86
N ASN A 13 -4.36 -6.93 -13.66
CA ASN A 13 -4.34 -5.48 -13.50
C ASN A 13 -4.95 -5.02 -12.16
N SER A 14 -6.04 -5.66 -11.73
CA SER A 14 -6.65 -5.39 -10.42
C SER A 14 -5.68 -5.73 -9.27
N TYR A 15 -4.93 -6.82 -9.38
CA TYR A 15 -3.89 -7.16 -8.38
C TYR A 15 -2.79 -6.09 -8.35
N LEU A 16 -2.26 -5.69 -9.50
CA LEU A 16 -1.18 -4.70 -9.60
C LEU A 16 -1.59 -3.36 -8.98
N ILE A 17 -2.78 -2.86 -9.31
CA ILE A 17 -3.24 -1.55 -8.82
C ILE A 17 -3.60 -1.61 -7.34
N SER A 18 -4.23 -2.70 -6.88
CA SER A 18 -4.52 -2.87 -5.46
C SER A 18 -3.25 -2.98 -4.62
N ALA A 19 -2.24 -3.70 -5.12
CA ALA A 19 -0.93 -3.80 -4.48
C ALA A 19 -0.24 -2.43 -4.42
N SER A 20 -0.24 -1.70 -5.53
CA SER A 20 0.33 -0.34 -5.61
C SER A 20 -0.28 0.59 -4.57
N LEU A 21 -1.60 0.62 -4.47
CA LEU A 21 -2.31 1.47 -3.52
C LEU A 21 -2.13 1.02 -2.06
N SER A 22 -2.03 -0.30 -1.81
CA SER A 22 -1.70 -0.82 -0.48
C SER A 22 -0.28 -0.42 -0.05
N LEU A 23 0.69 -0.42 -0.97
CA LEU A 23 2.04 0.12 -0.71
C LEU A 23 1.98 1.61 -0.35
N HIS A 24 1.18 2.39 -1.10
CA HIS A 24 0.98 3.80 -0.79
C HIS A 24 0.38 4.00 0.60
N PHE A 25 -0.65 3.24 0.93
CA PHE A 25 -1.26 3.26 2.25
C PHE A 25 -0.26 2.89 3.36
N PHE A 26 0.58 1.87 3.13
CA PHE A 26 1.58 1.45 4.11
C PHE A 26 2.57 2.55 4.46
N TRP A 27 3.24 3.16 3.46
CA TRP A 27 4.26 4.15 3.78
C TRP A 27 3.65 5.39 4.40
N ILE A 28 2.45 5.80 3.96
CA ILE A 28 1.70 6.89 4.58
C ILE A 28 1.45 6.55 6.05
N LEU A 29 0.86 5.39 6.33
CA LEU A 29 0.56 4.97 7.69
C LEU A 29 1.82 4.83 8.55
N ASN A 30 2.95 4.42 7.97
CA ASN A 30 4.24 4.37 8.66
C ASN A 30 4.73 5.77 9.07
N ILE A 31 4.60 6.77 8.20
CA ILE A 31 4.91 8.17 8.54
C ILE A 31 3.99 8.66 9.66
N PHE A 32 2.67 8.42 9.55
CA PHE A 32 1.70 8.80 10.57
C PHE A 32 1.95 8.14 11.93
N LYS A 33 2.37 6.87 11.94
CA LYS A 33 2.76 6.14 13.15
C LYS A 33 3.94 6.80 13.87
N GLU A 34 4.93 7.29 13.11
CA GLU A 34 6.10 7.97 13.70
C GLU A 34 5.79 9.43 14.08
N ALA A 35 4.86 10.07 13.37
CA ALA A 35 4.39 11.42 13.65
C ALA A 35 3.52 11.50 14.91
N PHE A 36 2.58 10.58 15.09
CA PHE A 36 1.55 10.67 16.13
C PHE A 36 1.56 9.50 17.11
N PRO A 37 1.73 9.75 18.43
CA PRO A 37 1.80 8.69 19.44
C PRO A 37 0.49 7.89 19.58
N GLN A 38 -0.66 8.51 19.29
CA GLN A 38 -1.96 7.83 19.28
C GLN A 38 -2.02 6.72 18.23
N ILE A 39 -1.52 7.01 17.01
CA ILE A 39 -1.47 6.06 15.90
C ILE A 39 -0.47 4.95 16.22
N LYS A 40 0.68 5.30 16.81
CA LYS A 40 1.66 4.31 17.30
C LYS A 40 1.04 3.33 18.31
N ASN A 41 0.30 3.83 19.29
CA ASN A 41 -0.33 3.00 20.32
C ASN A 41 -1.42 2.09 19.71
N PHE A 42 -2.21 2.61 18.78
CA PHE A 42 -3.22 1.84 18.06
C PHE A 42 -2.59 0.71 17.23
N LEU A 43 -1.50 0.99 16.53
CA LEU A 43 -0.80 0.00 15.70
C LEU A 43 0.03 -1.00 16.51
N THR A 44 0.39 -0.66 17.74
CA THR A 44 1.13 -1.51 18.70
C THR A 44 0.17 -2.16 19.70
N PHE A 45 -0.99 -2.62 19.23
CA PHE A 45 -1.99 -3.29 20.08
C PHE A 45 -1.48 -4.60 20.69
N TYR A 46 -0.48 -5.23 20.08
CA TYR A 46 0.17 -6.43 20.57
C TYR A 46 1.69 -6.22 20.70
N GLN A 47 2.11 -5.75 21.88
CA GLN A 47 3.50 -5.43 22.24
C GLN A 47 4.54 -6.49 21.84
N PRO A 48 4.31 -7.80 22.00
CA PRO A 48 5.33 -8.82 21.71
C PRO A 48 5.78 -8.89 20.24
N VAL A 49 4.95 -8.41 19.30
CA VAL A 49 5.21 -8.54 17.85
C VAL A 49 5.58 -7.18 17.23
N GLY A 50 5.55 -6.11 18.04
CA GLY A 50 6.03 -4.79 17.67
C GLY A 50 5.07 -3.99 16.77
N PRO A 51 5.44 -2.73 16.48
CA PRO A 51 4.58 -1.75 15.80
C PRO A 51 4.34 -2.03 14.31
N LEU A 52 5.11 -2.96 13.72
CA LEU A 52 4.99 -3.35 12.32
C LEU A 52 3.76 -4.23 12.06
N LEU A 53 3.34 -5.01 13.05
CA LEU A 53 2.22 -5.94 12.88
C LEU A 53 0.92 -5.20 12.51
N GLY A 54 0.59 -4.12 13.24
CA GLY A 54 -0.58 -3.30 12.92
C GLY A 54 -0.53 -2.70 11.51
N LEU A 55 0.65 -2.24 11.08
CA LEU A 55 0.86 -1.73 9.72
C LEU A 55 0.56 -2.81 8.67
N TYR A 56 1.15 -4.01 8.81
CA TYR A 56 0.93 -5.09 7.86
C TYR A 56 -0.52 -5.57 7.81
N ILE A 57 -1.19 -5.70 8.96
CA ILE A 57 -2.59 -6.13 9.02
C ILE A 57 -3.49 -5.13 8.30
N LEU A 58 -3.37 -3.84 8.62
CA LEU A 58 -4.20 -2.80 8.01
C LEU A 58 -3.92 -2.67 6.51
N SER A 59 -2.66 -2.67 6.09
CA SER A 59 -2.30 -2.61 4.67
C SER A 59 -2.79 -3.84 3.90
N SER A 60 -2.77 -5.03 4.51
CA SER A 60 -3.31 -6.25 3.91
C SER A 60 -4.84 -6.18 3.78
N LEU A 61 -5.52 -5.64 4.80
CA LEU A 61 -6.96 -5.43 4.76
C LEU A 61 -7.35 -4.43 3.65
N VAL A 62 -6.62 -3.31 3.54
CA VAL A 62 -6.80 -2.33 2.46
C VAL A 62 -6.56 -2.96 1.09
N PHE A 63 -5.52 -3.80 0.95
CA PHE A 63 -5.27 -4.53 -0.30
C PHE A 63 -6.47 -5.38 -0.71
N VAL A 64 -7.04 -6.17 0.21
CA VAL A 64 -8.20 -7.03 -0.09
C VAL A 64 -9.42 -6.19 -0.47
N LEU A 65 -9.70 -5.10 0.25
CA LEU A 65 -10.81 -4.20 -0.06
C LEU A 65 -10.66 -3.60 -1.46
N LEU A 66 -9.47 -3.07 -1.79
CA LEU A 66 -9.20 -2.49 -3.10
C LEU A 66 -9.28 -3.54 -4.21
N LEU A 67 -8.82 -4.76 -3.95
CA LEU A 67 -8.90 -5.86 -4.91
C LEU A 67 -10.35 -6.18 -5.24
N ILE A 68 -11.25 -6.21 -4.25
CA ILE A 68 -12.69 -6.39 -4.49
C ILE A 68 -13.24 -5.24 -5.34
N VAL A 69 -12.91 -4.00 -5.00
CA VAL A 69 -13.35 -2.81 -5.75
C VAL A 69 -12.87 -2.85 -7.21
N PHE A 70 -11.58 -3.10 -7.43
CA PHE A 70 -10.99 -3.10 -8.78
C PHE A 70 -11.30 -4.35 -9.60
N LYS A 71 -11.78 -5.44 -8.99
CA LYS A 71 -12.42 -6.53 -9.73
C LYS A 71 -13.73 -6.10 -10.39
N LEU A 72 -14.46 -5.15 -9.79
CA LEU A 72 -15.71 -4.63 -10.36
C LEU A 72 -15.49 -3.60 -11.46
N VAL A 73 -14.40 -2.81 -11.38
CA VAL A 73 -14.14 -1.66 -12.28
C VAL A 73 -13.50 -2.06 -13.62
N LYS A 74 -13.01 -3.31 -13.78
CA LYS A 74 -12.34 -3.85 -15.00
C LYS A 74 -11.30 -2.89 -15.61
N ILE A 75 -10.04 -3.07 -15.25
CA ILE A 75 -8.95 -2.21 -15.72
C ILE A 75 -8.38 -2.72 -17.04
N GLY A 76 -8.61 -1.95 -18.12
CA GLY A 76 -8.23 -2.36 -19.48
C GLY A 76 -6.76 -2.14 -19.88
N ASP A 77 -6.00 -1.29 -19.18
CA ASP A 77 -4.62 -0.95 -19.57
C ASP A 77 -3.57 -1.61 -18.66
N GLN A 78 -3.07 -2.77 -19.10
CA GLN A 78 -2.06 -3.54 -18.36
C GLN A 78 -0.72 -2.83 -18.27
N LYS A 79 -0.29 -2.15 -19.34
CA LYS A 79 1.02 -1.49 -19.37
C LYS A 79 1.08 -0.37 -18.35
N LYS A 80 0.00 0.42 -18.23
CA LYS A 80 -0.10 1.45 -17.19
C LYS A 80 -0.16 0.85 -15.79
N ALA A 81 -0.95 -0.21 -15.57
CA ALA A 81 -1.04 -0.88 -14.27
C ALA A 81 0.33 -1.41 -13.80
N PHE A 82 1.10 -2.01 -14.71
CA PHE A 82 2.45 -2.50 -14.41
C PHE A 82 3.42 -1.35 -14.08
N TRP A 83 3.50 -0.31 -14.90
CA TRP A 83 4.39 0.81 -14.64
C TRP A 83 4.00 1.58 -13.37
N PHE A 84 2.70 1.69 -13.08
CA PHE A 84 2.23 2.24 -11.82
C PHE A 84 2.72 1.42 -10.63
N PHE A 85 2.62 0.09 -10.69
CA PHE A 85 3.13 -0.79 -9.64
C PHE A 85 4.64 -0.67 -9.46
N VAL A 86 5.42 -0.67 -10.54
CA VAL A 86 6.87 -0.48 -10.49
C VAL A 86 7.22 0.85 -9.82
N LEU A 87 6.55 1.93 -10.22
CA LEU A 87 6.77 3.25 -9.63
C LEU A 87 6.38 3.28 -8.15
N SER A 88 5.25 2.67 -7.77
CA SER A 88 4.82 2.57 -6.37
C SER A 88 5.81 1.78 -5.51
N CYS A 89 6.41 0.70 -6.03
CA CYS A 89 7.48 -0.04 -5.36
C CYS A 89 8.72 0.82 -5.10
N VAL A 90 9.15 1.59 -6.11
CA VAL A 90 10.29 2.51 -5.97
C VAL A 90 9.99 3.58 -4.92
N ILE A 91 8.82 4.21 -4.99
CA ILE A 91 8.38 5.22 -4.02
C ILE A 91 8.33 4.63 -2.61
N PHE A 92 7.73 3.45 -2.46
CA PHE A 92 7.65 2.73 -1.18
C PHE A 92 9.02 2.45 -0.59
N PHE A 93 9.96 1.96 -1.40
CA PHE A 93 11.32 1.69 -0.96
C PHE A 93 11.98 2.93 -0.35
N PHE A 94 11.86 4.08 -1.01
CA PHE A 94 12.40 5.33 -0.49
C PHE A 94 11.65 5.83 0.74
N LEU A 95 10.32 5.81 0.75
CA LEU A 95 9.50 6.39 1.83
C LEU A 95 9.37 5.50 3.07
N VAL A 96 9.86 4.26 3.02
CA VAL A 96 10.03 3.41 4.22
C VAL A 96 11.43 3.59 4.82
N PHE A 97 12.38 4.20 4.10
CA PHE A 97 13.75 4.39 4.57
C PHE A 97 13.86 5.60 5.53
N PRO A 98 14.36 5.42 6.78
CA PRO A 98 14.39 6.47 7.81
C PRO A 98 15.02 7.80 7.40
N PRO A 99 16.16 7.82 6.68
CA PRO A 99 16.75 9.08 6.20
C PRO A 99 15.82 9.91 5.30
N ILE A 100 14.86 9.28 4.63
CA ILE A 100 13.95 9.96 3.69
C ILE A 100 12.64 10.31 4.37
N PHE A 101 12.06 9.39 5.15
CA PHE A 101 10.78 9.68 5.80
C PHE A 101 10.93 10.52 7.07
N GLY A 102 12.09 10.51 7.75
CA GLY A 102 12.34 11.28 8.97
C GLY A 102 12.06 12.77 8.82
N PRO A 103 12.63 13.46 7.81
CA PRO A 103 12.32 14.86 7.54
C PRO A 103 10.82 15.13 7.29
N ILE A 104 10.12 14.18 6.66
CA ILE A 104 8.67 14.29 6.41
C ILE A 104 7.90 14.18 7.72
N VAL A 105 8.30 13.26 8.60
CA VAL A 105 7.72 13.10 9.93
C VAL A 105 7.92 14.38 10.76
N ASP A 106 9.11 14.95 10.76
CA ASP A 106 9.41 16.17 11.52
C ASP A 106 8.60 17.36 11.00
N LEU A 107 8.43 17.49 9.68
CA LEU A 107 7.55 18.49 9.08
C LEU A 107 6.08 18.32 9.51
N ILE A 108 5.59 17.08 9.60
CA ILE A 108 4.21 16.77 10.00
C ILE A 108 4.00 16.98 11.50
N LYS A 109 5.03 16.73 12.32
CA LYS A 109 4.98 16.93 13.77
C LYS A 109 4.84 18.40 14.15
N GLY A 110 5.48 19.31 13.40
CA GLY A 110 5.38 20.76 13.59
C GLY A 110 5.86 21.23 14.95
#